data_AF-X1DUT6-F1
#
_entry.id   AF-X1DUT6-F1
#
_cell.length_a   1.000
_cell.length_b   1.000
_cell.length_c   1.000
_cell.angle_alpha   90.00
_cell.angle_beta   90.00
_cell.angle_gamma   90.00
#
_symmetry.space_group_name_H-M   'P 1'
#
loop_
_entity.id
_entity.type
_entity.pdbx_description
1 polymer ?
#
loop_
_entity_poly.entity_id
_entity_poly.type
_entity_poly.pdbx_seq_one_letter_code
_entity_poly.pdbx_strand_id
1 'polypeptide(L)'
;MHNKKIGELTDTLVAELLTESLALAQNMLRSAIDSRAKDFTNPFRQTTFKSPEEMTAVVGTIKDNSFLNDFKRDTARYCREVRKLVQQIQ
;
A
#
# COMPACT_ATOMS: atom_id res chain seq x y z
N MET A 1 -22.18 5.38 -4.65
CA MET A 1 -21.67 6.57 -5.35
C MET A 1 -21.20 6.31 -6.79
N HIS A 2 -20.97 5.07 -7.25
CA HIS A 2 -20.75 4.80 -8.67
C HIS A 2 -21.57 3.60 -9.14
N ASN A 3 -22.83 3.83 -9.55
CA ASN A 3 -23.69 2.81 -10.17
C ASN A 3 -23.94 3.14 -11.64
N LYS A 4 -22.87 3.58 -12.32
CA LYS A 4 -22.91 3.93 -13.74
C LYS A 4 -22.54 2.71 -14.57
N LYS A 5 -23.21 2.55 -15.70
CA LYS A 5 -22.84 1.52 -16.68
C LYS A 5 -21.52 1.92 -17.35
N ILE A 6 -20.80 0.94 -17.91
CA ILE A 6 -19.54 1.20 -18.62
C ILE A 6 -19.71 2.26 -19.73
N GLY A 7 -20.84 2.25 -20.45
CA GLY A 7 -21.13 3.23 -21.49
C GLY A 7 -21.45 4.65 -21.00
N GLU A 8 -21.51 4.87 -19.69
CA GLU A 8 -21.79 6.17 -19.06
C GLU A 8 -20.55 6.77 -18.38
N LEU A 9 -19.38 6.14 -18.54
CA LEU A 9 -18.11 6.64 -18.05
C LEU A 9 -17.66 7.81 -18.92
N THR A 10 -17.61 9.00 -18.33
CA THR A 10 -17.03 10.19 -18.96
C THR A 10 -15.54 10.28 -18.64
N ASP A 11 -14.77 10.93 -19.50
CA ASP A 11 -13.33 11.15 -19.29
C ASP A 11 -13.05 11.83 -17.95
N THR A 12 -13.88 12.81 -17.56
CA THR A 12 -13.82 13.46 -16.25
C THR A 12 -13.98 12.46 -15.10
N LEU A 13 -15.00 11.60 -15.17
CA LEU A 13 -15.23 10.61 -14.11
C LEU A 13 -14.11 9.57 -14.04
N VAL A 14 -13.58 9.15 -15.20
CA VAL A 14 -12.45 8.23 -15.24
C VAL A 14 -11.22 8.88 -14.60
N ALA A 15 -10.92 10.14 -14.92
CA ALA A 15 -9.80 10.88 -14.32
C ALA A 15 -9.97 11.05 -12.80
N GLU A 16 -11.18 11.33 -12.32
CA GLU A 16 -11.51 11.40 -10.88
C GLU A 16 -11.26 10.06 -10.18
N LEU A 17 -11.82 8.97 -10.68
CA LEU A 17 -11.65 7.63 -10.11
C LEU A 17 -10.19 7.18 -10.08
N LEU A 18 -9.45 7.44 -11.16
CA LEU A 18 -8.02 7.17 -11.23
C LEU A 18 -7.25 8.01 -10.20
N THR A 19 -7.62 9.28 -10.02
CA THR A 19 -6.98 10.14 -9.01
C THR A 19 -7.27 9.67 -7.59
N GLU A 20 -8.50 9.29 -7.27
CA GLU A 20 -8.87 8.71 -5.98
C GLU A 20 -8.10 7.41 -5.69
N SER A 21 -7.92 6.57 -6.71
CA SER A 21 -7.20 5.31 -6.59
C SER A 21 -5.72 5.48 -6.20
N LEU A 22 -5.09 6.61 -6.56
CA LEU A 22 -3.74 6.95 -6.13
C LEU A 22 -3.65 7.09 -4.61
N ALA A 23 -4.60 7.80 -4.01
CA ALA A 23 -4.66 8.00 -2.56
C ALA A 23 -4.92 6.67 -1.85
N LEU A 24 -5.81 5.84 -2.40
CA LEU A 24 -6.08 4.50 -1.86
C LEU A 24 -4.82 3.63 -1.87
N ALA A 25 -4.08 3.58 -2.99
CA ALA A 25 -2.85 2.79 -3.10
C ALA A 25 -1.79 3.24 -2.08
N GLN A 26 -1.63 4.55 -1.87
CA GLN A 26 -0.73 5.09 -0.85
C GLN A 26 -1.18 4.74 0.58
N ASN A 27 -2.50 4.76 0.84
CA ASN A 27 -3.05 4.37 2.13
C ASN A 27 -2.81 2.88 2.41
N MET A 28 -3.00 2.01 1.42
CA MET A 28 -2.71 0.58 1.55
C MET A 28 -1.23 0.33 1.87
N LEU A 29 -0.32 1.02 1.20
CA LEU A 29 1.11 0.93 1.48
C LEU A 29 1.43 1.37 2.92
N ARG A 30 0.87 2.51 3.36
CA ARG A 30 1.05 3.00 4.73
C ARG A 30 0.54 1.98 5.76
N SER A 31 -0.68 1.46 5.56
CA SER A 31 -1.26 0.45 6.44
C SER A 31 -0.42 -0.83 6.50
N ALA A 32 0.19 -1.26 5.40
CA ALA A 32 1.10 -2.41 5.41
C ALA A 32 2.35 -2.15 6.25
N ILE A 33 2.96 -0.96 6.11
CA ILE A 33 4.12 -0.54 6.90
C ILE A 33 3.75 -0.46 8.39
N ASP A 34 2.64 0.18 8.73
CA ASP A 34 2.16 0.33 10.10
C ASP A 34 1.83 -1.03 10.72
N SER A 35 1.25 -1.95 9.95
CA SER A 35 0.98 -3.32 10.38
C SER A 35 2.26 -4.06 10.74
N ARG A 36 3.30 -3.97 9.89
CA ARG A 36 4.60 -4.59 10.16
C ARG A 36 5.32 -3.96 11.34
N ALA A 37 5.23 -2.63 11.51
CA ALA A 37 5.84 -1.93 12.62
C ALA A 37 5.32 -2.44 13.98
N LYS A 38 4.05 -2.87 14.03
CA LYS A 38 3.45 -3.42 15.26
C LYS A 38 4.15 -4.67 15.76
N ASP A 39 4.79 -5.46 14.92
CA ASP A 39 5.54 -6.63 15.39
C ASP A 39 6.61 -6.19 16.41
N PHE A 40 7.24 -5.02 16.19
CA PHE A 40 8.30 -4.48 17.04
C PHE A 40 7.85 -3.47 18.09
N THR A 41 6.63 -2.94 18.02
CA THR A 41 6.15 -1.91 18.95
C THR A 41 4.99 -2.35 19.84
N ASN A 42 4.29 -3.44 19.49
CA ASN A 42 3.16 -3.94 20.26
C ASN A 42 3.64 -4.91 21.35
N PRO A 43 3.46 -4.59 22.65
CA PRO A 43 3.90 -5.44 23.75
C PRO A 43 3.31 -6.86 23.68
N PHE A 44 2.05 -7.01 23.28
CA PHE A 44 1.39 -8.32 23.16
C PHE A 44 1.98 -9.20 22.05
N ARG A 45 2.55 -8.60 21.00
CA ARG A 45 3.25 -9.33 19.94
C ARG A 45 4.66 -9.72 20.36
N GLN A 46 5.28 -8.92 21.23
CA GLN A 46 6.61 -9.22 21.76
C GLN A 46 6.57 -10.35 22.79
N THR A 47 5.50 -10.46 23.59
CA THR A 47 5.40 -11.47 24.65
C THR A 47 5.43 -12.93 24.17
N THR A 48 5.26 -13.17 22.86
CA THR A 48 5.38 -14.52 22.28
C THR A 48 6.83 -14.98 22.10
N PHE A 49 7.80 -14.07 22.21
CA PHE A 49 9.21 -14.34 22.06
C PHE A 49 9.91 -14.28 23.42
N LYS A 50 10.89 -15.15 23.65
CA LYS A 50 11.71 -15.20 24.87
C LYS A 50 12.80 -14.13 24.87
N SER A 51 13.18 -13.61 23.70
CA SER A 51 14.21 -12.58 23.54
C SER A 51 14.04 -11.78 22.24
N PRO A 52 14.61 -10.56 22.16
CA PRO A 52 14.70 -9.80 20.91
C PRO A 52 15.46 -10.53 19.79
N GLU A 53 16.44 -11.36 20.14
CA GLU A 53 17.22 -12.17 19.20
C GLU A 53 16.34 -13.25 18.56
N GLU A 54 15.55 -13.98 19.37
CA GLU A 54 14.58 -14.96 18.86
C GLU A 54 13.54 -14.28 17.97
N MET A 55 13.03 -13.13 18.40
CA MET A 55 12.09 -12.35 17.61
C MET A 55 12.68 -11.99 16.24
N THR A 56 13.90 -11.43 16.22
CA THR A 56 14.57 -11.02 14.97
C THR A 56 14.84 -12.22 14.07
N ALA A 57 15.21 -13.38 14.63
CA ALA A 57 15.40 -14.62 13.87
C ALA A 57 14.10 -15.15 13.24
N VAL A 58 12.95 -14.97 13.90
CA VAL A 58 11.65 -15.45 13.42
C VAL A 58 10.97 -14.49 12.46
N VAL A 59 10.85 -13.20 12.83
CA VAL A 59 10.11 -12.21 12.03
C VAL A 59 10.99 -11.39 11.08
N GLY A 60 12.31 -11.48 11.22
CA GLY A 60 13.27 -10.69 10.46
C GLY A 60 13.34 -9.23 10.91
N THR A 61 13.93 -8.38 10.07
CA THR A 61 13.92 -6.92 10.27
C THR A 61 12.85 -6.27 9.39
N ILE A 62 12.40 -5.08 9.78
CA ILE A 62 11.47 -4.30 8.94
C ILE A 62 12.10 -3.88 7.60
N LYS A 63 13.43 -3.71 7.55
CA LYS A 63 14.18 -3.32 6.34
C LYS A 63 14.29 -4.46 5.34
N ASP A 64 14.46 -5.68 5.83
CA ASP A 64 14.63 -6.88 5.00
C ASP A 64 13.30 -7.52 4.61
N ASN A 65 12.17 -6.86 4.91
CA ASN A 65 10.88 -7.38 4.53
C ASN A 65 10.64 -7.28 3.02
N SER A 66 10.85 -8.39 2.31
CA SER A 66 10.68 -8.51 0.85
C SER A 66 9.31 -8.01 0.39
N PHE A 67 8.24 -8.41 1.07
CA PHE A 67 6.87 -7.95 0.76
C PHE A 67 6.73 -6.43 0.81
N LEU A 68 7.20 -5.76 1.87
CA LEU A 68 7.12 -4.29 1.96
C LEU A 68 7.97 -3.61 0.89
N ASN A 69 9.13 -4.17 0.58
CA ASN A 69 10.00 -3.61 -0.46
C ASN A 69 9.37 -3.74 -1.84
N ASP A 70 8.79 -4.90 -2.15
CA ASP A 70 8.03 -5.15 -3.37
C ASP A 70 6.80 -4.24 -3.44
N PHE A 71 6.06 -4.14 -2.35
CA PHE A 71 4.83 -3.35 -2.31
C PHE A 71 5.10 -1.85 -2.46
N LYS A 72 6.19 -1.33 -1.88
CA LYS A 72 6.66 0.05 -2.12
C LYS A 72 6.95 0.29 -3.60
N ARG A 73 7.72 -0.61 -4.23
CA ARG A 73 8.08 -0.51 -5.65
C ARG A 73 6.83 -0.56 -6.54
N ASP A 74 5.92 -1.49 -6.26
CA ASP A 74 4.72 -1.69 -7.05
C ASP A 74 3.73 -0.54 -6.89
N THR A 75 3.56 -0.01 -5.67
CA THR A 75 2.76 1.21 -5.41
C THR A 75 3.37 2.40 -6.16
N ALA A 76 4.69 2.57 -6.12
CA ALA A 76 5.35 3.65 -6.84
C ALA A 76 5.20 3.51 -8.36
N ARG A 77 5.30 2.29 -8.90
CA ARG A 77 5.04 2.00 -10.32
C ARG A 77 3.59 2.34 -10.68
N TYR A 78 2.64 1.80 -9.93
CA TYR A 78 1.21 2.07 -10.11
C TYR A 78 0.91 3.57 -10.14
N CYS A 79 1.38 4.33 -9.13
CA CYS A 79 1.13 5.77 -9.06
C CYS A 79 1.74 6.54 -10.24
N ARG A 80 2.89 6.10 -10.76
CA ARG A 80 3.47 6.71 -11.96
C ARG A 80 2.62 6.44 -13.20
N GLU A 81 2.22 5.19 -13.42
CA GLU A 81 1.44 4.83 -14.61
C GLU A 81 0.04 5.46 -14.59
N VAL A 82 -0.64 5.45 -13.45
CA VAL A 82 -1.95 6.10 -13.32
C VAL A 82 -1.87 7.62 -13.55
N ARG A 83 -0.84 8.30 -13.05
CA ARG A 83 -0.66 9.74 -13.33
C ARG A 83 -0.47 10.03 -14.82
N LYS A 84 0.28 9.18 -15.54
CA LYS A 84 0.42 9.31 -17.00
C LYS A 84 -0.92 9.10 -17.69
N LEU A 85 -1.72 8.12 -17.26
CA LEU A 85 -3.05 7.88 -17.82
C LEU A 85 -3.99 9.07 -17.59
N VAL A 86 -4.01 9.64 -16.39
CA VAL A 86 -4.82 10.83 -16.10
C VAL A 86 -4.44 12.01 -16.99
N GLN A 87 -3.14 12.21 -17.24
CA GLN A 87 -2.64 13.24 -18.17
C GLN A 87 -3.02 13.00 -19.64
N GLN A 88 -3.35 11.76 -20.02
CA GLN A 88 -3.78 11.43 -21.39
C GLN A 88 -5.30 11.58 -21.60
N ILE A 89 -6.06 11.61 -20.50
CA ILE A 89 -7.52 11.70 -20.49
C ILE A 89 -7.97 13.17 -20.32
N GLN A 90 -7.13 14.02 -19.74
CA GLN A 90 -7.31 15.47 -19.61
C GLN A 90 -6.72 16.23 -20.80
#